data_AF-A0A838PLM1-F1
#
_entry.id   AF-A0A838PLM1-F1
#
_cell.length_a   1.000
_cell.length_b   1.000
_cell.length_c   1.000
_cell.angle_alpha   90.00
_cell.angle_beta   90.00
_cell.angle_gamma   90.00
#
_symmetry.space_group_name_H-M   'P 1'
#
loop_
_entity.id
_entity.type
_entity.pdbx_description
1 polymer ?
#
loop_
_entity_poly.entity_id
_entity_poly.type
_entity_poly.pdbx_seq_one_letter_code
_entity_poly.pdbx_strand_id
1 'polypeptide(L)'
;MNRQIVQLFGLSMILFATLIAFTSRWTVFEADALKDPNDRRGQANKRELIAEQQIPRGLIKSADGTVLARSEPRGRGENRIFRRTYPTGDLFSQAVGYSFVEQGKTGLEAFQNDALTGAENEFGTIFSELQSEGREGRDLITTLDADAQRIAIQALGGQKGSVVAIEPQTGRVRVMATVPGFDPNGIVEKQGQVDVLNRATQSQYPPGSTFKVVTAAAALDSGKFTPDSVVDGSSPRTISGAPLANSGGASFGAITLTEALTNSVNTVWAQVGEQIGPKTLLEYMNRFGFNADPELDYPDGQMVASGVRNAKGALVDDTGGFDIGRVAIGQGGAEGAILVSPLQMALVASAVGNRGELMRPRLTERVVGKDGRVDERLQPVEQSQVMKRETAEQLAGMMNNVVN
;
A
#
# COMPACT_ATOMS: atom_id res chain seq x y z
N MET A 1 21.71 -57.49 34.89
CA MET A 1 20.69 -56.78 34.07
C MET A 1 20.49 -57.57 32.79
N ASN A 2 19.26 -57.99 32.45
CA ASN A 2 19.02 -58.81 31.26
C ASN A 2 19.37 -58.01 30.00
N ARG A 3 20.27 -58.54 29.16
CA ARG A 3 20.75 -57.90 27.92
C ARG A 3 19.60 -57.50 26.99
N GLN A 4 18.54 -58.29 26.97
CA GLN A 4 17.32 -58.01 26.20
C GLN A 4 16.58 -56.77 26.71
N ILE A 5 16.52 -56.58 28.03
CA ILE A 5 15.88 -55.40 28.65
C ILE A 5 16.68 -54.13 28.33
N VAL A 6 18.03 -54.20 28.38
CA VAL A 6 18.89 -53.06 28.04
C VAL A 6 18.76 -52.67 26.56
N GLN A 7 18.68 -53.66 25.67
CA GLN A 7 18.47 -53.42 24.24
C GLN A 7 17.10 -52.82 23.95
N LEU A 8 16.03 -53.32 24.60
CA LEU A 8 14.69 -52.77 24.46
C LEU A 8 14.59 -51.33 24.99
N PHE A 9 15.23 -51.07 26.14
CA PHE A 9 15.31 -49.72 26.71
C PHE A 9 16.10 -48.77 25.80
N GLY A 10 17.24 -49.20 25.27
CA GLY A 10 18.03 -48.42 24.31
C GLY A 10 17.25 -48.09 23.04
N LEU A 11 16.54 -49.08 22.46
CA LEU A 11 15.66 -48.86 21.31
C LEU A 11 14.54 -47.87 21.64
N SER A 12 13.91 -48.00 22.81
CA SER A 12 12.83 -47.10 23.26
C SER A 12 13.32 -45.67 23.45
N MET A 13 14.53 -45.48 24.01
CA MET A 13 15.16 -44.17 24.14
C MET A 13 15.49 -43.54 22.79
N ILE A 14 15.96 -44.32 21.82
CA ILE A 14 16.19 -43.84 20.46
C ILE A 14 14.87 -43.40 19.81
N LEU A 15 13.79 -44.17 19.97
CA LEU A 15 12.47 -43.81 19.44
C LEU A 15 11.93 -42.53 20.08
N PHE A 16 12.07 -42.38 21.40
CA PHE A 16 11.69 -41.14 22.11
C PHE A 16 12.53 -39.94 21.67
N ALA A 17 13.84 -40.09 21.55
CA ALA A 17 14.72 -39.02 21.06
C ALA A 17 14.35 -38.62 19.63
N THR A 18 14.03 -39.60 18.77
CA THR A 18 13.57 -39.34 17.40
C THR A 18 12.24 -38.60 17.38
N LEU A 19 11.29 -39.00 18.23
CA LEU A 19 10.00 -38.31 18.35
C LEU A 19 10.16 -36.88 18.86
N ILE A 20 11.02 -36.64 19.86
CA ILE A 20 11.30 -35.30 20.39
C ILE A 20 11.97 -34.43 19.30
N ALA A 21 12.95 -34.97 18.57
CA ALA A 21 13.60 -34.25 17.48
C ALA A 21 12.61 -33.90 16.36
N PHE A 22 11.74 -34.86 16.00
CA PHE A 22 10.72 -34.66 14.97
C PHE A 22 9.67 -33.62 15.38
N THR A 23 9.18 -33.67 16.62
CA THR A 23 8.22 -32.70 17.14
C THR A 23 8.83 -31.31 17.31
N SER A 24 10.05 -31.22 17.87
CA SER A 24 10.79 -29.95 18.04
C SER A 24 11.09 -29.26 16.71
N ARG A 25 11.30 -30.03 15.63
CA ARG A 25 11.45 -29.49 14.28
C ARG A 25 10.26 -28.60 13.92
N TRP A 26 9.03 -29.07 14.13
CA TRP A 26 7.82 -28.34 13.76
C TRP A 26 7.44 -27.26 14.77
N THR A 27 7.63 -27.52 16.06
CA THR A 27 7.17 -26.61 17.12
C THR A 27 8.15 -25.48 17.44
N VAL A 28 9.44 -25.63 17.10
CA VAL A 28 10.47 -24.64 17.42
C VAL A 28 11.14 -24.10 16.16
N PHE A 29 11.66 -24.99 15.31
CA PHE A 29 12.50 -24.56 14.19
C PHE A 29 11.70 -24.12 12.95
N GLU A 30 10.55 -24.74 12.71
CA GLU A 30 9.69 -24.44 11.56
C GLU A 30 8.40 -23.71 11.97
N ALA A 31 8.24 -23.35 13.25
CA ALA A 31 7.03 -22.73 13.76
C ALA A 31 6.73 -21.40 13.06
N ASP A 32 7.73 -20.55 12.88
CA ASP A 32 7.57 -19.26 12.20
C ASP A 32 7.14 -19.45 10.76
N ALA A 33 7.75 -20.40 10.03
CA ALA A 33 7.37 -20.70 8.65
C ALA A 33 6.00 -21.39 8.50
N LEU A 34 5.51 -22.07 9.55
CA LEU A 34 4.16 -22.64 9.60
C LEU A 34 3.09 -21.59 9.95
N LYS A 35 3.50 -20.43 10.46
CA LYS A 35 2.66 -19.27 10.75
C LYS A 35 2.75 -18.19 9.66
N ASP A 36 3.86 -18.15 8.93
CA ASP A 36 4.09 -17.16 7.87
C ASP A 36 3.13 -17.39 6.69
N PRO A 37 2.19 -16.45 6.43
CA PRO A 37 1.26 -16.55 5.31
C PRO A 37 1.96 -16.44 3.94
N ASN A 38 3.21 -15.99 3.89
CA ASN A 38 4.02 -15.94 2.67
C ASN A 38 4.79 -17.25 2.40
N ASP A 39 4.91 -18.16 3.38
CA ASP A 39 5.47 -19.50 3.20
C ASP A 39 4.38 -20.48 2.73
N ARG A 40 4.72 -21.35 1.78
CA ARG A 40 3.80 -22.38 1.24
C ARG A 40 3.22 -23.29 2.34
N ARG A 41 3.96 -23.53 3.41
CA ARG A 41 3.54 -24.35 4.56
C ARG A 41 2.54 -23.61 5.43
N GLY A 42 2.76 -22.32 5.70
CA GLY A 42 1.80 -21.47 6.39
C GLY A 42 0.50 -21.32 5.60
N GLN A 43 0.57 -21.15 4.28
CA GLN A 43 -0.61 -21.13 3.39
C GLN A 43 -1.44 -22.43 3.46
N ALA A 44 -0.81 -23.57 3.72
CA ALA A 44 -1.51 -24.84 3.90
C ALA A 44 -2.07 -25.03 5.33
N ASN A 45 -1.59 -24.26 6.31
CA ASN A 45 -1.96 -24.40 7.70
C ASN A 45 -3.24 -23.62 8.03
N LYS A 46 -4.39 -24.29 7.86
CA LYS A 46 -5.71 -23.68 8.12
C LYS A 46 -6.14 -23.69 9.59
N ARG A 47 -5.34 -24.24 10.51
CA ARG A 47 -5.77 -24.47 11.91
C ARG A 47 -6.15 -23.17 12.62
N GLU A 48 -5.35 -22.13 12.47
CA GLU A 48 -5.61 -20.83 13.08
C GLU A 48 -6.88 -20.20 12.50
N LEU A 49 -7.05 -20.25 11.18
CA LEU A 49 -8.27 -19.75 10.52
C LEU A 49 -9.54 -20.50 10.98
N ILE A 50 -9.45 -21.81 11.23
CA ILE A 50 -10.57 -22.62 11.75
C ILE A 50 -10.87 -22.25 13.21
N ALA A 51 -9.83 -22.06 14.05
CA ALA A 51 -10.01 -21.60 15.43
C ALA A 51 -10.64 -20.20 15.47
N GLU A 52 -10.21 -19.30 14.59
CA GLU A 52 -10.79 -17.96 14.43
C GLU A 52 -12.28 -17.99 14.02
N GLN A 53 -12.79 -19.07 13.40
CA GLN A 53 -14.24 -19.17 13.11
C GLN A 53 -15.09 -19.30 14.38
N GLN A 54 -14.51 -19.66 15.52
CA GLN A 54 -15.24 -19.67 16.80
C GLN A 54 -15.29 -18.28 17.44
N ILE A 55 -14.49 -17.34 16.96
CA ILE A 55 -14.40 -15.97 17.48
C ILE A 55 -15.31 -15.05 16.66
N PRO A 56 -16.21 -14.29 17.30
CA PRO A 56 -16.94 -13.23 16.61
C PRO A 56 -15.98 -12.09 16.26
N ARG A 57 -15.43 -12.10 15.03
CA ARG A 57 -14.54 -11.02 14.58
C ARG A 57 -15.23 -9.67 14.67
N GLY A 58 -14.50 -8.64 15.07
CA GLY A 58 -15.02 -7.28 15.24
C GLY A 58 -15.51 -6.66 13.93
N LEU A 59 -16.36 -5.64 14.01
CA LEU A 59 -16.88 -4.95 12.84
C LEU A 59 -15.78 -4.10 12.18
N ILE A 60 -15.80 -4.01 10.86
CA ILE A 60 -15.06 -2.95 10.14
C ILE A 60 -16.08 -1.92 9.69
N LYS A 61 -15.88 -0.65 10.04
CA LYS A 61 -16.76 0.47 9.68
C LYS A 61 -15.98 1.56 8.95
N SER A 62 -16.62 2.23 8.00
CA SER A 62 -16.11 3.49 7.42
C SER A 62 -16.23 4.66 8.40
N ALA A 63 -15.69 5.81 8.03
CA ALA A 63 -15.67 7.02 8.85
C ALA A 63 -17.09 7.52 9.22
N ASP A 64 -18.07 7.30 8.35
CA ASP A 64 -19.50 7.62 8.54
C ASP A 64 -20.27 6.55 9.32
N GLY A 65 -19.63 5.44 9.69
CA GLY A 65 -20.23 4.32 10.42
C GLY A 65 -20.86 3.23 9.53
N THR A 66 -20.78 3.34 8.19
CA THR A 66 -21.24 2.26 7.30
C THR A 66 -20.46 0.97 7.58
N VAL A 67 -21.16 -0.14 7.76
CA VAL A 67 -20.55 -1.45 8.10
C VAL A 67 -19.98 -2.09 6.84
N LEU A 68 -18.65 -2.21 6.77
CA LEU A 68 -17.90 -2.74 5.65
C LEU A 68 -17.71 -4.26 5.77
N ALA A 69 -17.51 -4.75 6.99
CA ALA A 69 -17.38 -6.18 7.28
C ALA A 69 -17.98 -6.52 8.65
N ARG A 70 -18.63 -7.69 8.74
CA ARG A 70 -19.23 -8.20 9.99
C ARG A 70 -19.24 -9.71 10.06
N SER A 71 -19.37 -10.23 11.27
CA SER A 71 -19.43 -11.67 11.55
C SER A 71 -20.85 -12.10 11.87
N GLU A 72 -21.38 -13.07 11.11
CA GLU A 72 -22.72 -13.61 11.30
C GLU A 72 -22.66 -15.02 11.91
N PRO A 73 -23.38 -15.29 13.01
CA PRO A 73 -23.39 -16.62 13.60
C PRO A 73 -24.12 -17.63 12.69
N ARG A 74 -23.57 -18.84 12.61
CA ARG A 74 -24.13 -20.01 11.92
C ARG A 74 -24.04 -21.22 12.86
N GLY A 75 -25.07 -22.06 12.85
CA GLY A 75 -25.18 -23.19 13.77
C GLY A 75 -25.72 -22.81 15.16
N ARG A 76 -25.67 -23.77 16.09
CA ARG A 76 -26.12 -23.63 17.49
C ARG A 76 -25.22 -24.46 18.42
N GLY A 77 -25.13 -24.07 19.68
CA GLY A 77 -24.35 -24.80 20.71
C GLY A 77 -22.85 -24.78 20.42
N GLU A 78 -22.17 -25.90 20.69
CA GLU A 78 -20.71 -26.06 20.51
C GLU A 78 -20.27 -26.02 19.03
N ASN A 79 -21.21 -26.21 18.09
CA ASN A 79 -20.95 -26.10 16.65
C ASN A 79 -21.21 -24.70 16.10
N ARG A 80 -21.33 -23.68 16.97
CA ARG A 80 -21.51 -22.29 16.53
C ARG A 80 -20.22 -21.78 15.90
N ILE A 81 -20.32 -21.38 14.64
CA ILE A 81 -19.25 -20.72 13.90
C ILE A 81 -19.70 -19.33 13.47
N PHE A 82 -18.77 -18.43 13.24
CA PHE A 82 -19.01 -17.10 12.72
C PHE A 82 -18.52 -17.03 11.28
N ARG A 83 -19.44 -16.73 10.36
CA ARG A 83 -19.12 -16.50 8.95
C ARG A 83 -18.89 -15.00 8.74
N ARG A 84 -17.76 -14.64 8.14
CA ARG A 84 -17.48 -13.27 7.74
C ARG A 84 -18.32 -12.87 6.52
N THR A 85 -18.90 -11.67 6.53
CA THR A 85 -19.76 -11.12 5.48
C THR A 85 -19.41 -9.65 5.24
N TYR A 86 -19.60 -9.19 4.00
CA TYR A 86 -19.23 -7.85 3.53
C TYR A 86 -20.46 -7.15 2.95
N PRO A 87 -21.23 -6.40 3.75
CA PRO A 87 -22.53 -5.85 3.35
C PRO A 87 -22.48 -4.89 2.16
N THR A 88 -21.33 -4.23 1.94
CA THR A 88 -21.13 -3.28 0.85
C THR A 88 -20.75 -3.93 -0.47
N GLY A 89 -20.66 -5.26 -0.54
CA GLY A 89 -20.26 -5.99 -1.74
C GLY A 89 -18.86 -5.60 -2.21
N ASP A 90 -18.76 -5.18 -3.47
CA ASP A 90 -17.49 -4.86 -4.13
C ASP A 90 -16.90 -3.48 -3.79
N LEU A 91 -17.71 -2.57 -3.24
CA LEU A 91 -17.38 -1.14 -3.05
C LEU A 91 -16.03 -0.91 -2.33
N PHE A 92 -15.71 -1.77 -1.36
CA PHE A 92 -14.50 -1.66 -0.52
C PHE A 92 -13.63 -2.91 -0.57
N SER A 93 -13.90 -3.82 -1.50
CA SER A 93 -13.31 -5.16 -1.53
C SER A 93 -11.78 -5.16 -1.55
N GLN A 94 -11.13 -4.29 -2.33
CA GLN A 94 -9.67 -4.23 -2.36
C GLN A 94 -9.05 -3.50 -1.18
N ALA A 95 -9.73 -2.50 -0.59
CA ALA A 95 -9.18 -1.74 0.53
C ALA A 95 -9.35 -2.50 1.86
N VAL A 96 -10.52 -3.07 2.09
CA VAL A 96 -10.82 -3.87 3.28
C VAL A 96 -10.25 -5.28 3.15
N GLY A 97 -10.22 -5.83 1.94
CA GLY A 97 -9.82 -7.21 1.69
C GLY A 97 -10.90 -8.20 2.07
N TYR A 98 -10.48 -9.41 2.41
CA TYR A 98 -11.36 -10.47 2.89
C TYR A 98 -10.66 -11.35 3.92
N SER A 99 -11.45 -12.19 4.60
CA SER A 99 -11.00 -13.19 5.57
C SER A 99 -11.91 -14.41 5.50
N PHE A 100 -11.41 -15.48 4.88
CA PHE A 100 -12.08 -16.78 4.78
C PHE A 100 -11.08 -17.92 5.03
N VAL A 101 -11.56 -19.04 5.57
CA VAL A 101 -10.70 -20.21 5.88
C VAL A 101 -10.04 -20.79 4.63
N GLU A 102 -10.76 -20.82 3.52
CA GLU A 102 -10.28 -21.44 2.29
C GLU A 102 -9.41 -20.51 1.45
N GLN A 103 -9.74 -19.21 1.40
CA GLN A 103 -9.06 -18.22 0.56
C GLN A 103 -7.98 -17.41 1.31
N GLY A 104 -7.91 -17.52 2.63
CA GLY A 104 -6.99 -16.75 3.46
C GLY A 104 -7.49 -15.34 3.78
N LYS A 105 -6.55 -14.44 4.10
CA LYS A 105 -6.81 -13.06 4.51
C LYS A 105 -6.08 -12.06 3.62
N THR A 106 -6.69 -10.93 3.34
CA THR A 106 -6.07 -9.84 2.56
C THR A 106 -6.40 -8.46 3.12
N GLY A 107 -5.65 -7.44 2.70
CA GLY A 107 -5.86 -6.05 3.09
C GLY A 107 -6.01 -5.79 4.59
N LEU A 108 -6.92 -4.90 4.96
CA LEU A 108 -7.15 -4.56 6.37
C LEU A 108 -7.59 -5.76 7.21
N GLU A 109 -8.33 -6.72 6.65
CA GLU A 109 -8.70 -7.96 7.36
C GLU A 109 -7.47 -8.78 7.78
N ALA A 110 -6.41 -8.77 6.96
CA ALA A 110 -5.13 -9.40 7.30
C ALA A 110 -4.29 -8.53 8.23
N PHE A 111 -4.15 -7.23 7.93
CA PHE A 111 -3.30 -6.33 8.70
C PHE A 111 -3.81 -6.15 10.14
N GLN A 112 -5.12 -6.01 10.32
CA GLN A 112 -5.76 -5.83 11.63
C GLN A 112 -6.27 -7.14 12.23
N ASN A 113 -5.72 -8.30 11.83
CA ASN A 113 -6.22 -9.61 12.26
C ASN A 113 -6.28 -9.74 13.79
N ASP A 114 -5.24 -9.29 14.48
CA ASP A 114 -5.12 -9.42 15.93
C ASP A 114 -6.15 -8.54 16.66
N ALA A 115 -6.37 -7.32 16.17
CA ALA A 115 -7.46 -6.47 16.65
C ALA A 115 -8.83 -7.13 16.41
N LEU A 116 -9.06 -7.58 15.18
CA LEU A 116 -10.32 -8.16 14.75
C LEU A 116 -10.64 -9.51 15.38
N THR A 117 -9.66 -10.24 15.93
CA THR A 117 -9.86 -11.52 16.64
C THR A 117 -9.76 -11.36 18.16
N GLY A 118 -9.42 -10.18 18.67
CA GLY A 118 -9.18 -9.98 20.10
C GLY A 118 -7.97 -10.79 20.57
N ALA A 119 -6.97 -10.97 19.70
CA ALA A 119 -5.69 -11.51 20.13
C ALA A 119 -4.98 -10.48 21.01
N GLU A 120 -4.57 -10.94 22.19
CA GLU A 120 -3.65 -10.25 23.09
C GLU A 120 -2.30 -10.98 23.07
N ASN A 121 -1.28 -10.37 23.67
CA ASN A 121 0.03 -11.00 23.91
C ASN A 121 -0.13 -12.39 24.56
N GLU A 122 0.88 -13.27 24.43
CA GLU A 122 0.85 -14.65 24.95
C GLU A 122 0.39 -14.76 26.42
N PHE A 123 0.72 -13.76 27.25
CA PHE A 123 0.28 -13.70 28.65
C PHE A 123 -1.21 -13.38 28.85
N GLY A 124 -1.82 -12.58 27.98
CA GLY A 124 -3.25 -12.27 28.01
C GLY A 124 -4.10 -13.45 27.55
N THR A 125 -3.58 -14.21 26.59
CA THR A 125 -4.24 -15.43 26.08
C THR A 125 -4.46 -16.46 27.19
N ILE A 126 -3.44 -16.74 28.02
CA ILE A 126 -3.53 -17.69 29.15
C ILE A 126 -4.55 -17.22 30.21
N PHE A 127 -4.60 -15.92 30.50
CA PHE A 127 -5.53 -15.36 31.48
C PHE A 127 -6.99 -15.39 30.98
N SER A 128 -7.21 -15.10 29.69
CA SER A 128 -8.53 -15.16 29.05
C SER A 128 -9.09 -16.58 28.99
N GLU A 129 -8.25 -17.59 28.71
CA GLU A 129 -8.63 -19.01 28.78
C GLU A 129 -9.02 -19.45 30.20
N LEU A 130 -8.36 -18.90 31.22
CA LEU A 130 -8.66 -19.17 32.64
C LEU A 130 -9.96 -18.51 33.11
N GLN A 131 -10.34 -17.36 32.53
CA GLN A 131 -11.54 -16.61 32.93
C GLN A 131 -12.83 -17.07 32.24
N SER A 132 -12.77 -18.00 31.28
CA SER A 132 -13.92 -18.43 30.47
C SER A 132 -14.66 -17.29 29.74
N GLU A 133 -14.04 -16.11 29.64
CA GLU A 133 -14.50 -15.05 28.76
C GLU A 133 -14.11 -15.45 27.34
N GLY A 134 -15.10 -15.69 26.48
CA GLY A 134 -14.84 -16.00 25.08
C GLY A 134 -14.05 -14.86 24.45
N ARG A 135 -12.96 -15.18 23.74
CA ARG A 135 -12.22 -14.19 22.95
C ARG A 135 -13.18 -13.56 21.95
N GLU A 136 -13.30 -12.24 21.96
CA GLU A 136 -14.12 -11.48 21.02
C GLU A 136 -13.31 -10.40 20.31
N GLY A 137 -13.62 -10.18 19.04
CA GLY A 137 -12.93 -9.19 18.21
C GLY A 137 -13.29 -7.74 18.51
N ARG A 138 -12.29 -6.86 18.41
CA ARG A 138 -12.45 -5.40 18.53
C ARG A 138 -12.89 -4.79 17.19
N ASP A 139 -13.72 -3.75 17.27
CA ASP A 139 -14.22 -3.04 16.09
C ASP A 139 -13.14 -2.11 15.52
N LEU A 140 -12.97 -2.14 14.20
CA LEU A 140 -12.09 -1.26 13.44
C LEU A 140 -12.89 -0.13 12.81
N ILE A 141 -12.55 1.12 13.11
CA ILE A 141 -13.08 2.30 12.44
C ILE A 141 -12.02 2.78 11.45
N THR A 142 -12.36 2.81 10.17
CA THR A 142 -11.48 3.25 9.09
C THR A 142 -11.67 4.75 8.78
N THR A 143 -10.75 5.31 8.01
CA THR A 143 -10.80 6.67 7.46
C THR A 143 -11.59 6.75 6.16
N LEU A 144 -11.97 5.60 5.60
CA LEU A 144 -12.65 5.49 4.31
C LEU A 144 -14.02 6.16 4.34
N ASP A 145 -14.37 6.80 3.23
CA ASP A 145 -15.60 7.55 3.05
C ASP A 145 -16.51 6.84 2.04
N ALA A 146 -17.68 6.35 2.48
CA ALA A 146 -18.56 5.53 1.66
C ALA A 146 -19.12 6.23 0.44
N ASP A 147 -19.46 7.52 0.57
CA ASP A 147 -20.02 8.29 -0.54
C ASP A 147 -18.93 8.69 -1.52
N ALA A 148 -17.79 9.15 -1.03
CA ALA A 148 -16.65 9.47 -1.91
C ALA A 148 -16.12 8.24 -2.66
N GLN A 149 -16.07 7.08 -1.99
CA GLN A 149 -15.67 5.80 -2.62
C GLN A 149 -16.63 5.44 -3.76
N ARG A 150 -17.95 5.58 -3.54
CA ARG A 150 -18.97 5.31 -4.57
C ARG A 150 -18.83 6.25 -5.75
N ILE A 151 -18.62 7.55 -5.50
CA ILE A 151 -18.38 8.54 -6.55
C ILE A 151 -17.13 8.17 -7.36
N ALA A 152 -16.04 7.77 -6.71
CA ALA A 152 -14.80 7.39 -7.39
C ALA A 152 -14.97 6.17 -8.31
N ILE A 153 -15.66 5.13 -7.85
CA ILE A 153 -15.95 3.93 -8.66
C ILE A 153 -16.87 4.26 -9.83
N GLN A 154 -17.91 5.08 -9.60
CA GLN A 154 -18.81 5.53 -10.67
C GLN A 154 -18.07 6.38 -11.71
N ALA A 155 -17.18 7.27 -11.28
CA ALA A 155 -16.39 8.13 -12.15
C ALA A 155 -15.41 7.34 -13.04
N LEU A 156 -14.93 6.17 -12.59
CA LEU A 156 -14.15 5.26 -13.43
C LEU A 156 -14.99 4.64 -14.56
N GLY A 157 -16.32 4.66 -14.48
CA GLY A 157 -17.22 4.30 -15.60
C GLY A 157 -17.00 2.89 -16.16
N GLY A 158 -16.57 1.94 -15.33
CA GLY A 158 -16.22 0.57 -15.73
C GLY A 158 -14.85 0.42 -16.40
N GLN A 159 -14.08 1.51 -16.53
CA GLN A 159 -12.72 1.46 -17.05
C GLN A 159 -11.77 0.89 -15.99
N LYS A 160 -10.87 0.01 -16.43
CA LYS A 160 -9.83 -0.56 -15.58
C LYS A 160 -8.91 0.55 -15.05
N GLY A 161 -8.82 0.70 -13.74
CA GLY A 161 -8.08 1.80 -13.11
C GLY A 161 -8.20 1.81 -11.60
N SER A 162 -7.71 2.88 -10.99
CA SER A 162 -7.78 3.11 -9.54
C SER A 162 -7.81 4.60 -9.24
N VAL A 163 -8.44 4.96 -8.13
CA VAL A 163 -8.50 6.32 -7.60
C VAL A 163 -8.14 6.27 -6.12
N VAL A 164 -7.24 7.16 -5.71
CA VAL A 164 -6.84 7.34 -4.30
C VAL A 164 -7.06 8.80 -3.93
N ALA A 165 -7.72 9.05 -2.81
CA ALA A 165 -7.85 10.39 -2.23
C ALA A 165 -7.35 10.38 -0.80
N ILE A 166 -6.47 11.32 -0.48
CA ILE A 166 -5.80 11.44 0.82
C ILE A 166 -6.07 12.83 1.37
N GLU A 167 -6.36 12.91 2.67
CA GLU A 167 -6.41 14.16 3.42
C GLU A 167 -4.98 14.63 3.73
N PRO A 168 -4.49 15.74 3.11
CA PRO A 168 -3.05 16.01 3.10
C PRO A 168 -2.43 16.23 4.48
N GLN A 169 -3.16 16.91 5.37
CA GLN A 169 -2.68 17.29 6.71
C GLN A 169 -2.58 16.12 7.69
N THR A 170 -3.24 14.99 7.40
CA THR A 170 -3.36 13.89 8.37
C THR A 170 -2.96 12.54 7.83
N GLY A 171 -2.74 12.42 6.51
CA GLY A 171 -2.48 11.15 5.84
C GLY A 171 -3.69 10.21 5.78
N ARG A 172 -4.88 10.66 6.17
CA ARG A 172 -6.08 9.81 6.11
C ARG A 172 -6.43 9.48 4.67
N VAL A 173 -6.41 8.20 4.31
CA VAL A 173 -6.89 7.73 3.01
C VAL A 173 -8.42 7.69 3.06
N ARG A 174 -9.07 8.58 2.32
CA ARG A 174 -10.53 8.71 2.26
C ARG A 174 -11.13 7.80 1.19
N VAL A 175 -10.40 7.61 0.09
CA VAL A 175 -10.82 6.78 -1.04
C VAL A 175 -9.64 5.90 -1.45
N MET A 176 -9.92 4.62 -1.65
CA MET A 176 -9.01 3.66 -2.28
C MET A 176 -9.84 2.74 -3.17
N ALA A 177 -10.15 3.23 -4.37
CA ALA A 177 -11.01 2.56 -5.34
C ALA A 177 -10.17 1.82 -6.38
N THR A 178 -10.62 0.63 -6.78
CA THR A 178 -10.05 -0.17 -7.87
C THR A 178 -11.16 -0.71 -8.75
N VAL A 179 -10.97 -0.61 -10.07
CA VAL A 179 -11.86 -1.20 -11.08
C VAL A 179 -11.02 -2.09 -12.01
N PRO A 180 -11.46 -3.33 -12.34
CA PRO A 180 -12.67 -4.00 -11.83
C PRO A 180 -12.62 -4.30 -10.32
N GLY A 181 -13.80 -4.22 -9.69
CA GLY A 181 -14.09 -4.64 -8.33
C GLY A 181 -14.25 -6.16 -8.20
N PHE A 182 -14.39 -6.66 -6.97
CA PHE A 182 -14.93 -7.99 -6.73
C PHE A 182 -15.82 -8.04 -5.50
N ASP A 183 -16.87 -8.86 -5.47
CA ASP A 183 -17.63 -9.09 -4.24
C ASP A 183 -16.92 -10.17 -3.39
N PRO A 184 -16.41 -9.82 -2.19
CA PRO A 184 -15.77 -10.79 -1.30
C PRO A 184 -16.70 -11.94 -0.92
N ASN A 185 -18.01 -11.71 -0.82
CA ASN A 185 -18.96 -12.77 -0.43
C ASN A 185 -19.05 -13.87 -1.48
N GLY A 186 -18.80 -13.55 -2.75
CA GLY A 186 -18.82 -14.47 -3.88
C GLY A 186 -17.50 -15.20 -4.15
N ILE A 187 -16.39 -14.80 -3.50
CA ILE A 187 -15.07 -15.43 -3.74
C ILE A 187 -15.04 -16.90 -3.30
N VAL A 188 -15.84 -17.24 -2.29
CA VAL A 188 -15.97 -18.60 -1.74
C VAL A 188 -16.48 -19.58 -2.82
N GLU A 189 -17.35 -19.10 -3.71
CA GLU A 189 -17.97 -19.92 -4.76
C GLU A 189 -17.14 -19.93 -6.05
N LYS A 190 -16.40 -18.85 -6.34
CA LYS A 190 -15.70 -18.64 -7.62
C LYS A 190 -14.25 -19.16 -7.66
N GLN A 191 -13.78 -19.87 -6.64
CA GLN A 191 -12.49 -20.57 -6.57
C GLN A 191 -11.28 -19.80 -7.17
N GLY A 192 -11.17 -18.49 -6.91
CA GLY A 192 -10.01 -17.70 -7.34
C GLY A 192 -10.01 -17.21 -8.79
N GLN A 193 -11.12 -17.34 -9.54
CA GLN A 193 -11.26 -16.77 -10.88
C GLN A 193 -11.55 -15.26 -10.90
N VAL A 194 -11.13 -14.54 -9.85
CA VAL A 194 -11.55 -13.17 -9.58
C VAL A 194 -10.33 -12.28 -9.41
N ASP A 195 -10.36 -11.11 -10.03
CA ASP A 195 -9.28 -10.13 -9.96
C ASP A 195 -9.29 -9.42 -8.60
N VAL A 196 -8.52 -9.96 -7.66
CA VAL A 196 -8.38 -9.44 -6.29
C VAL A 196 -7.27 -8.39 -6.15
N LEU A 197 -6.60 -8.04 -7.24
CA LEU A 197 -5.45 -7.13 -7.23
C LEU A 197 -5.89 -5.72 -6.81
N ASN A 198 -5.31 -5.20 -5.73
CA ASN A 198 -5.49 -3.80 -5.35
C ASN A 198 -4.58 -2.91 -6.20
N ARG A 199 -5.13 -2.30 -7.25
CA ARG A 199 -4.36 -1.47 -8.19
C ARG A 199 -3.80 -0.20 -7.55
N ALA A 200 -4.38 0.26 -6.44
CA ALA A 200 -3.90 1.43 -5.73
C ALA A 200 -2.52 1.21 -5.11
N THR A 201 -2.25 -0.01 -4.63
CA THR A 201 -1.06 -0.32 -3.83
C THR A 201 -0.18 -1.43 -4.41
N GLN A 202 -0.71 -2.31 -5.26
CA GLN A 202 -0.02 -3.52 -5.78
C GLN A 202 0.29 -3.44 -7.28
N SER A 203 -0.06 -2.34 -7.95
CA SER A 203 0.21 -2.14 -9.38
C SER A 203 1.05 -0.91 -9.61
N GLN A 204 1.83 -0.94 -10.68
CA GLN A 204 2.67 0.18 -11.09
C GLN A 204 2.44 0.53 -12.55
N TYR A 205 2.52 1.82 -12.83
CA TYR A 205 2.27 2.40 -14.14
C TYR A 205 3.31 3.50 -14.42
N PRO A 206 3.68 3.72 -15.68
CA PRO A 206 4.40 4.93 -16.05
C PRO A 206 3.55 6.16 -15.69
N PRO A 207 4.03 7.09 -14.85
CA PRO A 207 3.26 8.27 -14.43
C PRO A 207 3.04 9.29 -15.55
N GLY A 208 3.93 9.28 -16.56
CA GLY A 208 4.01 10.35 -17.56
C GLY A 208 4.12 11.72 -16.89
N SER A 209 3.45 12.71 -17.47
CA SER A 209 3.58 14.12 -17.07
C SER A 209 3.22 14.41 -15.61
N THR A 210 2.49 13.55 -14.91
CA THR A 210 2.22 13.74 -13.48
C THR A 210 3.51 13.73 -12.65
N PHE A 211 4.56 13.03 -13.09
CA PHE A 211 5.86 13.00 -12.43
C PHE A 211 6.64 14.32 -12.53
N LYS A 212 6.28 15.22 -13.46
CA LYS A 212 6.91 16.54 -13.58
C LYS A 212 6.73 17.37 -12.31
N VAL A 213 5.73 17.07 -11.48
CA VAL A 213 5.56 17.67 -10.15
C VAL A 213 6.72 17.32 -9.22
N VAL A 214 7.22 16.07 -9.26
CA VAL A 214 8.41 15.65 -8.49
C VAL A 214 9.66 16.36 -9.00
N THR A 215 9.84 16.42 -10.32
CA THR A 215 10.95 17.15 -10.96
C THR A 215 10.91 18.65 -10.63
N ALA A 216 9.72 19.27 -10.64
CA ALA A 216 9.52 20.66 -10.28
C ALA A 216 9.86 20.93 -8.82
N ALA A 217 9.38 20.09 -7.90
CA ALA A 217 9.74 20.18 -6.49
C ALA A 217 11.26 20.15 -6.28
N ALA A 218 11.95 19.20 -6.93
CA ALA A 218 13.40 19.08 -6.84
C ALA A 218 14.13 20.30 -7.43
N ALA A 219 13.66 20.83 -8.56
CA ALA A 219 14.26 21.98 -9.24
C ALA A 219 14.14 23.27 -8.44
N LEU A 220 12.96 23.53 -7.87
CA LEU A 220 12.67 24.71 -7.07
C LEU A 220 13.37 24.64 -5.69
N ASP A 221 13.25 23.51 -4.99
CA ASP A 221 13.67 23.42 -3.59
C ASP A 221 15.20 23.35 -3.42
N SER A 222 15.88 22.78 -4.43
CA SER A 222 17.33 22.84 -4.56
C SER A 222 17.87 24.24 -4.87
N GLY A 223 17.00 25.19 -5.22
CA GLY A 223 17.36 26.57 -5.58
C GLY A 223 17.99 26.71 -6.97
N LYS A 224 18.01 25.64 -7.79
CA LYS A 224 18.55 25.68 -9.15
C LYS A 224 17.65 26.44 -10.11
N PHE A 225 16.34 26.43 -9.85
CA PHE A 225 15.34 27.11 -10.65
C PHE A 225 14.35 27.86 -9.76
N THR A 226 13.65 28.81 -10.38
CA THR A 226 12.50 29.52 -9.83
C THR A 226 11.31 29.32 -10.79
N PRO A 227 10.07 29.62 -10.37
CA PRO A 227 8.90 29.54 -11.26
C PRO A 227 9.04 30.40 -12.53
N ASP A 228 9.83 31.48 -12.47
CA ASP A 228 10.07 32.43 -13.56
C ASP A 228 11.35 32.11 -14.37
N SER A 229 12.10 31.08 -13.99
CA SER A 229 13.28 30.66 -14.74
C SER A 229 12.87 30.27 -16.17
N VAL A 230 13.55 30.86 -17.16
CA VAL A 230 13.24 30.67 -18.58
C VAL A 230 14.07 29.53 -19.16
N VAL A 231 13.41 28.60 -19.83
CA VAL A 231 14.03 27.46 -20.51
C VAL A 231 13.48 27.38 -21.93
N ASP A 232 14.32 26.96 -22.87
CA ASP A 232 13.89 26.78 -24.25
C ASP A 232 13.03 25.52 -24.41
N GLY A 233 11.73 25.73 -24.62
CA GLY A 233 10.71 24.72 -24.91
C GLY A 233 10.50 24.44 -26.40
N SER A 234 11.46 24.79 -27.26
CA SER A 234 11.48 24.37 -28.66
C SER A 234 11.45 22.84 -28.82
N SER A 235 10.94 22.39 -29.97
CA SER A 235 10.77 20.98 -30.29
C SER A 235 10.99 20.71 -31.78
N PRO A 236 11.57 19.56 -32.17
CA PRO A 236 12.15 18.53 -31.31
C PRO A 236 13.49 18.96 -30.69
N ARG A 237 13.93 18.27 -29.62
CA ARG A 237 15.26 18.45 -29.01
C ARG A 237 15.94 17.11 -28.77
N THR A 238 17.26 17.08 -28.85
CA THR A 238 18.04 15.91 -28.41
C THR A 238 18.29 16.02 -26.92
N ILE A 239 17.78 15.04 -26.16
CA ILE A 239 17.94 14.91 -24.71
C ILE A 239 18.57 13.55 -24.46
N SER A 240 19.63 13.51 -23.65
CA SER A 240 20.35 12.28 -23.32
C SER A 240 20.70 11.43 -24.55
N GLY A 241 21.05 12.10 -25.66
CA GLY A 241 21.43 11.46 -26.94
C GLY A 241 20.27 10.98 -27.82
N ALA A 242 19.01 11.14 -27.39
CA ALA A 242 17.83 10.72 -28.15
C ALA A 242 16.89 11.90 -28.48
N PRO A 243 16.18 11.88 -29.62
CA PRO A 243 15.19 12.90 -29.92
C PRO A 243 13.98 12.81 -28.98
N LEU A 244 13.54 13.96 -28.49
CA LEU A 244 12.36 14.16 -27.67
C LEU A 244 11.48 15.24 -28.31
N ALA A 245 10.18 14.93 -28.41
CA ALA A 245 9.18 15.84 -28.92
C ALA A 245 8.18 16.24 -27.82
N ASN A 246 7.67 17.46 -27.94
CA ASN A 246 6.52 17.91 -27.17
C ASN A 246 5.24 17.28 -27.70
N SER A 247 4.21 17.23 -26.86
CA SER A 247 2.89 16.72 -27.26
C SER A 247 2.37 17.46 -28.49
N GLY A 248 1.82 16.71 -29.45
CA GLY A 248 1.26 17.27 -30.69
C GLY A 248 2.26 18.00 -31.61
N GLY A 249 3.57 17.92 -31.35
CA GLY A 249 4.59 18.66 -32.12
C GLY A 249 4.70 20.15 -31.79
N ALA A 250 4.10 20.60 -30.68
CA ALA A 250 4.14 22.00 -30.27
C ALA A 250 5.56 22.48 -29.95
N SER A 251 5.86 23.74 -30.27
CA SER A 251 7.15 24.37 -30.00
C SER A 251 6.89 25.71 -29.33
N PHE A 252 7.41 25.91 -28.12
CA PHE A 252 7.04 27.04 -27.27
C PHE A 252 8.08 28.15 -27.25
N GLY A 253 9.28 27.92 -27.82
CA GLY A 253 10.40 28.86 -27.68
C GLY A 253 10.81 29.04 -26.22
N ALA A 254 11.30 30.22 -25.85
CA ALA A 254 11.67 30.53 -24.48
C ALA A 254 10.42 30.75 -23.61
N ILE A 255 10.23 29.90 -22.59
CA ILE A 255 9.10 29.96 -21.66
C ILE A 255 9.56 29.78 -20.22
N THR A 256 8.78 30.30 -19.28
CA THR A 256 9.00 30.11 -17.84
C THR A 256 8.71 28.66 -17.41
N LEU A 257 9.24 28.25 -16.26
CA LEU A 257 8.89 26.96 -15.65
C LEU A 257 7.40 26.86 -15.34
N THR A 258 6.76 27.98 -14.96
CA THR A 258 5.31 28.05 -14.73
C THR A 258 4.54 27.69 -16.00
N GLU A 259 4.83 28.37 -17.10
CA GLU A 259 4.22 28.08 -18.41
C GLU A 259 4.53 26.65 -18.88
N ALA A 260 5.75 26.17 -18.61
CA ALA A 260 6.16 24.82 -18.96
C ALA A 260 5.41 23.73 -18.17
N LEU A 261 5.06 23.97 -16.89
CA LEU A 261 4.21 23.05 -16.12
C LEU A 261 2.77 23.11 -16.64
N THR A 262 2.22 24.32 -16.81
CA THR A 262 0.87 24.56 -17.33
C THR A 262 0.64 23.84 -18.66
N ASN A 263 1.57 23.98 -19.60
CA ASN A 263 1.48 23.36 -20.93
C ASN A 263 2.12 21.97 -21.00
N SER A 264 2.62 21.46 -19.86
CA SER A 264 3.26 20.14 -19.75
C SER A 264 4.37 19.91 -20.79
N VAL A 265 5.27 20.88 -20.97
CA VAL A 265 6.27 20.90 -22.06
C VAL A 265 7.40 19.90 -21.78
N ASN A 266 7.43 18.79 -22.54
CA ASN A 266 8.38 17.69 -22.34
C ASN A 266 9.84 18.13 -22.46
N THR A 267 10.18 18.91 -23.49
CA THR A 267 11.56 19.32 -23.72
C THR A 267 12.09 20.18 -22.58
N VAL A 268 11.28 21.05 -21.98
CA VAL A 268 11.68 21.83 -20.79
C VAL A 268 11.93 20.92 -19.59
N TRP A 269 10.96 20.07 -19.22
CA TRP A 269 11.09 19.24 -18.02
C TRP A 269 12.20 18.20 -18.10
N ALA A 270 12.50 17.71 -19.30
CA ALA A 270 13.65 16.84 -19.53
C ALA A 270 14.99 17.58 -19.35
N GLN A 271 15.10 18.81 -19.88
CA GLN A 271 16.28 19.67 -19.67
C GLN A 271 16.45 20.06 -18.20
N VAL A 272 15.35 20.34 -17.49
CA VAL A 272 15.38 20.60 -16.05
C VAL A 272 15.89 19.37 -15.31
N GLY A 273 15.41 18.17 -15.67
CA GLY A 273 15.93 16.89 -15.16
C GLY A 273 17.45 16.76 -15.29
N GLU A 274 17.99 16.97 -16.50
CA GLU A 274 19.43 16.90 -16.76
C GLU A 274 20.22 17.93 -15.92
N GLN A 275 19.69 19.14 -15.76
CA GLN A 275 20.35 20.22 -15.00
C GLN A 275 20.31 20.02 -13.48
N ILE A 276 19.22 19.46 -12.94
CA ILE A 276 19.19 19.11 -11.51
C ILE A 276 20.07 17.89 -11.22
N GLY A 277 20.15 16.93 -12.15
CA GLY A 277 20.99 15.74 -12.07
C GLY A 277 20.38 14.60 -11.26
N PRO A 278 20.85 13.35 -11.46
CA PRO A 278 20.18 12.15 -10.94
C PRO A 278 20.22 12.07 -9.43
N LYS A 279 21.32 12.53 -8.82
CA LYS A 279 21.46 12.58 -7.35
C LYS A 279 20.34 13.42 -6.71
N THR A 280 20.11 14.62 -7.23
CA THR A 280 19.08 15.51 -6.69
C THR A 280 17.70 14.92 -6.94
N LEU A 281 17.42 14.40 -8.14
CA LEU A 281 16.10 13.80 -8.42
C LEU A 281 15.82 12.61 -7.49
N LEU A 282 16.77 11.68 -7.31
CA LEU A 282 16.63 10.53 -6.42
C LEU A 282 16.46 10.94 -4.95
N GLU A 283 17.17 11.99 -4.51
CA GLU A 283 17.00 12.53 -3.15
C GLU A 283 15.57 12.99 -2.91
N TYR A 284 14.98 13.78 -3.81
CA TYR A 284 13.58 14.21 -3.67
C TYR A 284 12.60 13.04 -3.82
N MET A 285 12.85 12.10 -4.73
CA MET A 285 12.07 10.87 -4.84
C MET A 285 12.02 10.12 -3.50
N ASN A 286 13.17 9.91 -2.85
CA ASN A 286 13.23 9.25 -1.54
C ASN A 286 12.47 10.05 -0.48
N ARG A 287 12.58 11.39 -0.47
CA ARG A 287 11.79 12.22 0.43
C ARG A 287 10.29 12.07 0.20
N PHE A 288 9.83 11.89 -1.05
CA PHE A 288 8.43 11.59 -1.37
C PHE A 288 8.01 10.14 -1.04
N GLY A 289 8.91 9.29 -0.52
CA GLY A 289 8.63 7.89 -0.18
C GLY A 289 8.80 6.89 -1.35
N PHE A 290 9.41 7.30 -2.46
CA PHE A 290 9.80 6.36 -3.52
C PHE A 290 10.95 5.44 -3.04
N ASN A 291 11.19 4.37 -3.79
CA ASN A 291 12.24 3.35 -3.60
C ASN A 291 12.08 2.50 -2.32
N ALA A 292 10.93 2.61 -1.65
CA ALA A 292 10.51 1.74 -0.56
C ALA A 292 9.02 1.39 -0.72
N ASP A 293 8.58 0.32 -0.07
CA ASP A 293 7.15 0.06 0.04
C ASP A 293 6.49 1.21 0.86
N PRO A 294 5.30 1.69 0.45
CA PRO A 294 4.59 2.72 1.20
C PRO A 294 4.39 2.36 2.68
N GLU A 295 4.54 3.33 3.58
CA GLU A 295 4.28 3.16 5.01
C GLU A 295 2.77 3.19 5.34
N LEU A 296 1.99 2.36 4.64
CA LEU A 296 0.55 2.22 4.85
C LEU A 296 0.28 1.10 5.87
N ASP A 297 -0.81 1.22 6.63
CA ASP A 297 -1.33 0.18 7.53
C ASP A 297 -1.98 -0.98 6.76
N TYR A 298 -1.15 -1.67 5.97
CA TYR A 298 -1.53 -2.72 5.02
C TYR A 298 -0.49 -3.86 5.05
N PRO A 299 -0.85 -5.10 4.67
CA PRO A 299 0.09 -6.22 4.81
C PRO A 299 1.33 -6.08 3.92
N ASP A 300 2.47 -6.50 4.46
CA ASP A 300 3.70 -6.69 3.69
C ASP A 300 3.44 -7.64 2.50
N GLY A 301 3.99 -7.31 1.33
CA GLY A 301 3.74 -8.05 0.08
C GLY A 301 2.42 -7.71 -0.62
N GLN A 302 1.56 -6.87 -0.03
CA GLN A 302 0.37 -6.30 -0.68
C GLN A 302 0.53 -4.82 -1.03
N MET A 303 1.79 -4.39 -1.10
CA MET A 303 2.22 -3.07 -1.53
C MET A 303 3.41 -3.23 -2.49
N VAL A 304 3.64 -2.23 -3.32
CA VAL A 304 4.78 -2.21 -4.24
C VAL A 304 5.47 -0.85 -4.23
N ALA A 305 6.77 -0.89 -3.99
CA ALA A 305 7.66 0.26 -4.06
C ALA A 305 7.64 0.92 -5.45
N SER A 306 7.34 2.22 -5.48
CA SER A 306 7.42 3.06 -6.68
C SER A 306 8.84 3.56 -6.89
N GLY A 307 9.33 3.63 -8.12
CA GLY A 307 10.71 4.03 -8.38
C GLY A 307 11.16 3.76 -9.80
N VAL A 308 12.40 4.14 -10.10
CA VAL A 308 13.03 3.80 -11.39
C VAL A 308 13.32 2.31 -11.39
N ARG A 309 12.86 1.61 -12.43
CA ARG A 309 13.16 0.21 -12.65
C ARG A 309 14.03 0.03 -13.88
N ASN A 310 15.08 -0.78 -13.77
CA ASN A 310 15.89 -1.15 -14.93
C ASN A 310 15.15 -2.16 -15.83
N ALA A 311 15.76 -2.54 -16.96
CA ALA A 311 15.20 -3.52 -17.89
C ALA A 311 14.89 -4.91 -17.29
N LYS A 312 15.47 -5.26 -16.13
CA LYS A 312 15.20 -6.50 -15.39
C LYS A 312 14.10 -6.35 -14.34
N GLY A 313 13.50 -5.15 -14.22
CA GLY A 313 12.44 -4.85 -13.24
C GLY A 313 12.94 -4.55 -11.83
N ALA A 314 14.26 -4.53 -11.59
CA ALA A 314 14.81 -4.18 -10.28
C ALA A 314 14.80 -2.66 -10.07
N LEU A 315 14.57 -2.22 -8.84
CA LEU A 315 14.69 -0.81 -8.46
C LEU A 315 16.13 -0.34 -8.68
N VAL A 316 16.26 0.90 -9.15
CA VAL A 316 17.53 1.60 -9.32
C VAL A 316 17.58 2.72 -8.30
N ASP A 317 18.53 2.62 -7.38
CA ASP A 317 18.75 3.56 -6.28
C ASP A 317 20.08 4.33 -6.40
N ASP A 318 20.88 4.03 -7.43
CA ASP A 318 22.12 4.73 -7.75
C ASP A 318 21.94 5.79 -8.86
N THR A 319 22.95 6.65 -9.04
CA THR A 319 22.90 7.77 -9.98
C THR A 319 23.13 7.36 -11.45
N GLY A 320 23.28 6.07 -11.74
CA GLY A 320 23.50 5.54 -13.07
C GLY A 320 22.33 4.66 -13.54
N GLY A 321 22.41 4.19 -14.79
CA GLY A 321 21.49 3.15 -15.26
C GLY A 321 20.09 3.60 -15.67
N PHE A 322 19.85 4.90 -15.86
CA PHE A 322 18.64 5.40 -16.50
C PHE A 322 18.83 6.76 -17.20
N ASP A 323 18.03 7.01 -18.24
CA ASP A 323 17.91 8.30 -18.92
C ASP A 323 17.14 9.28 -18.01
N ILE A 324 17.87 10.19 -17.36
CA ILE A 324 17.29 11.19 -16.45
C ILE A 324 16.31 12.13 -17.16
N GLY A 325 16.57 12.51 -18.41
CA GLY A 325 15.69 13.39 -19.16
C GLY A 325 14.31 12.77 -19.35
N ARG A 326 14.26 11.46 -19.64
CA ARG A 326 13.00 10.70 -19.75
C ARG A 326 12.36 10.44 -18.40
N VAL A 327 13.13 10.06 -17.38
CA VAL A 327 12.59 9.83 -16.03
C VAL A 327 11.99 11.11 -15.47
N ALA A 328 12.63 12.27 -15.68
CA ALA A 328 12.14 13.58 -15.23
C ALA A 328 10.77 13.98 -15.82
N ILE A 329 10.36 13.37 -16.93
CA ILE A 329 9.02 13.55 -17.52
C ILE A 329 8.08 12.37 -17.29
N GLY A 330 8.44 11.45 -16.40
CA GLY A 330 7.66 10.27 -16.05
C GLY A 330 7.66 9.16 -17.09
N GLN A 331 8.70 9.11 -17.92
CA GLN A 331 8.86 8.12 -18.99
C GLN A 331 10.09 7.24 -18.75
N GLY A 332 10.32 6.29 -19.66
CA GLY A 332 11.49 5.43 -19.66
C GLY A 332 12.09 5.24 -21.05
N GLY A 333 13.21 4.52 -21.07
CA GLY A 333 13.92 4.08 -22.26
C GLY A 333 14.44 2.65 -22.10
N ALA A 334 15.42 2.27 -22.92
CA ALA A 334 16.02 0.93 -22.87
C ALA A 334 16.74 0.64 -21.53
N GLU A 335 17.21 1.68 -20.86
CA GLU A 335 17.99 1.59 -19.62
C GLU A 335 17.09 1.41 -18.38
N GLY A 336 15.87 1.94 -18.43
CA GLY A 336 14.90 1.83 -17.34
C GLY A 336 13.72 2.77 -17.50
N ALA A 337 12.73 2.62 -16.62
CA ALA A 337 11.51 3.42 -16.58
C ALA A 337 11.09 3.70 -15.15
N ILE A 338 10.61 4.91 -14.88
CA ILE A 338 9.92 5.24 -13.64
C ILE A 338 8.52 4.61 -13.64
N LEU A 339 8.24 3.77 -12.64
CA LEU A 339 6.93 3.17 -12.43
C LEU A 339 6.40 3.53 -11.05
N VAL A 340 5.12 3.89 -10.98
CA VAL A 340 4.49 4.38 -9.74
C VAL A 340 3.15 3.72 -9.50
N SER A 341 2.80 3.57 -8.22
CA SER A 341 1.44 3.22 -7.82
C SER A 341 0.53 4.48 -7.78
N PRO A 342 -0.79 4.33 -7.96
CA PRO A 342 -1.74 5.42 -7.74
C PRO A 342 -1.63 6.02 -6.33
N LEU A 343 -1.37 5.19 -5.30
CA LEU A 343 -1.11 5.68 -3.95
C LEU A 343 0.10 6.62 -3.90
N GLN A 344 1.22 6.26 -4.54
CA GLN A 344 2.42 7.10 -4.56
C GLN A 344 2.15 8.48 -5.18
N MET A 345 1.39 8.55 -6.27
CA MET A 345 1.07 9.84 -6.90
C MET A 345 0.09 10.68 -6.08
N ALA A 346 -0.81 10.04 -5.31
CA ALA A 346 -1.62 10.75 -4.33
C ALA A 346 -0.75 11.32 -3.19
N LEU A 347 0.28 10.61 -2.75
CA LEU A 347 1.26 11.11 -1.77
C LEU A 347 2.06 12.31 -2.30
N VAL A 348 2.46 12.30 -3.57
CA VAL A 348 3.11 13.45 -4.22
C VAL A 348 2.22 14.70 -4.16
N ALA A 349 0.96 14.58 -4.57
CA ALA A 349 0.01 15.68 -4.49
C ALA A 349 -0.28 16.12 -3.04
N SER A 350 -0.34 15.15 -2.12
CA SER A 350 -0.54 15.38 -0.69
C SER A 350 0.58 16.23 -0.09
N ALA A 351 1.85 15.92 -0.37
CA ALA A 351 2.96 16.70 0.16
C ALA A 351 2.95 18.15 -0.34
N VAL A 352 2.61 18.38 -1.62
CA VAL A 352 2.45 19.76 -2.14
C VAL A 352 1.29 20.46 -1.45
N GLY A 353 0.13 19.81 -1.34
CA GLY A 353 -1.06 20.33 -0.67
C GLY A 353 -0.88 20.54 0.85
N ASN A 354 0.11 19.89 1.44
CA ASN A 354 0.47 20.00 2.85
C ASN A 354 1.80 20.76 3.07
N ARG A 355 2.06 21.79 2.24
CA ARG A 355 3.16 22.73 2.44
C ARG A 355 4.56 22.08 2.53
N GLY A 356 4.73 20.97 1.83
CA GLY A 356 5.99 20.23 1.75
C GLY A 356 6.16 19.13 2.79
N GLU A 357 5.23 18.98 3.74
CA GLU A 357 5.20 17.88 4.71
C GLU A 357 4.45 16.68 4.13
N LEU A 358 5.12 15.52 4.03
CA LEU A 358 4.47 14.26 3.67
C LEU A 358 4.04 13.53 4.94
N MET A 359 2.74 13.30 5.07
CA MET A 359 2.16 12.52 6.17
C MET A 359 2.13 11.04 5.81
N ARG A 360 2.42 10.18 6.79
CA ARG A 360 2.28 8.73 6.64
C ARG A 360 0.81 8.38 6.35
N PRO A 361 0.50 7.70 5.22
CA PRO A 361 -0.87 7.37 4.89
C PRO A 361 -1.44 6.33 5.84
N ARG A 362 -2.75 6.40 6.11
CA ARG A 362 -3.45 5.41 6.93
C ARG A 362 -4.90 5.22 6.50
N LEU A 363 -5.37 3.98 6.58
CA LEU A 363 -6.76 3.57 6.44
C LEU A 363 -7.46 3.41 7.79
N THR A 364 -6.71 3.20 8.87
CA THR A 364 -7.25 3.00 10.22
C THR A 364 -7.32 4.33 10.97
N GLU A 365 -8.52 4.65 11.46
CA GLU A 365 -8.73 5.80 12.34
C GLU A 365 -8.54 5.40 13.81
N ARG A 366 -9.20 4.32 14.24
CA ARG A 366 -9.16 3.82 15.62
C ARG A 366 -9.66 2.38 15.75
N VAL A 367 -9.24 1.71 16.82
CA VAL A 367 -9.73 0.41 17.28
C VAL A 367 -10.57 0.62 18.54
N VAL A 368 -11.74 -0.01 18.57
CA VAL A 368 -12.76 0.19 19.61
C VAL A 368 -13.12 -1.16 20.24
N GLY A 369 -13.02 -1.24 21.57
CA GLY A 369 -13.45 -2.39 22.35
C GLY A 369 -14.97 -2.57 22.34
N LYS A 370 -15.44 -3.74 22.78
CA LYS A 370 -16.87 -4.05 22.85
C LYS A 370 -17.64 -3.15 23.83
N ASP A 371 -16.96 -2.70 24.88
CA ASP A 371 -17.45 -1.72 25.85
C ASP A 371 -17.61 -0.30 25.27
N GLY A 372 -17.22 -0.10 24.00
CA GLY A 372 -17.24 1.18 23.31
C GLY A 372 -16.04 2.06 23.61
N ARG A 373 -15.07 1.59 24.43
CA ARG A 373 -13.85 2.32 24.71
C ARG A 373 -12.93 2.30 23.50
N VAL A 374 -12.26 3.41 23.25
CA VAL A 374 -11.21 3.48 22.23
C VAL A 374 -9.93 2.90 22.80
N ASP A 375 -9.55 1.71 22.34
CA ASP A 375 -8.31 1.05 22.79
C ASP A 375 -7.09 1.67 22.09
N GLU A 376 -7.24 2.04 20.82
CA GLU A 376 -6.17 2.66 20.04
C GLU A 376 -6.75 3.73 19.11
N ARG A 377 -6.07 4.89 19.02
CA ARG A 377 -6.33 5.91 18.01
C ARG A 377 -5.02 6.25 17.32
N LEU A 378 -4.96 6.01 16.01
CA LEU A 378 -3.81 6.40 15.22
C LEU A 378 -3.81 7.93 15.10
N GLN A 379 -2.70 8.54 15.44
CA GLN A 379 -2.46 9.97 15.26
C GLN A 379 -1.78 10.21 13.91
N PRO A 380 -1.95 11.39 13.30
CA PRO A 380 -1.14 11.79 12.16
C PRO A 380 0.36 11.72 12.51
N VAL A 381 1.15 11.13 11.62
CA VAL A 381 2.61 11.05 11.76
C VAL A 381 3.23 11.63 10.49
N GLU A 382 4.14 12.57 10.68
CA GLU A 382 4.97 13.07 9.58
C GLU A 382 5.93 11.95 9.15
N GLN A 383 5.90 11.61 7.87
CA GLN A 383 6.82 10.66 7.26
C GLN A 383 8.12 11.38 6.87
N SER A 384 8.02 12.56 6.27
CA SER A 384 9.16 13.36 5.85
C SER A 384 8.83 14.81 5.54
N GLN A 385 9.81 15.69 5.68
CA GLN A 385 9.82 17.01 5.03
C GLN A 385 10.37 16.87 3.61
N VAL A 386 9.51 16.99 2.61
CA VAL A 386 9.88 16.82 1.19
C VAL A 386 10.60 18.04 0.64
N MET A 387 10.00 19.20 0.87
CA MET A 387 10.46 20.50 0.35
C MET A 387 10.15 21.60 1.35
N LYS A 388 10.79 22.76 1.24
CA LYS A 388 10.45 23.93 2.05
C LYS A 388 9.02 24.39 1.77
N ARG A 389 8.42 25.04 2.76
CA ARG A 389 7.07 25.60 2.66
C ARG A 389 6.94 26.55 1.48
N GLU A 390 7.92 27.43 1.28
CA GLU A 390 7.91 28.41 0.19
C GLU A 390 7.92 27.71 -1.18
N THR A 391 8.68 26.63 -1.32
CA THR A 391 8.71 25.80 -2.52
C THR A 391 7.35 25.14 -2.78
N ALA A 392 6.72 24.59 -1.75
CA ALA A 392 5.40 23.97 -1.86
C ALA A 392 4.33 24.99 -2.27
N GLU A 393 4.37 26.21 -1.73
CA GLU A 393 3.47 27.31 -2.09
C GLU A 393 3.67 27.74 -3.56
N GLN A 394 4.91 27.86 -4.03
CA GLN A 394 5.23 28.13 -5.43
C GLN A 394 4.73 27.02 -6.37
N LEU A 395 5.02 25.76 -6.04
CA LEU A 395 4.61 24.62 -6.84
C LEU A 395 3.08 24.45 -6.87
N ALA A 396 2.40 24.65 -5.75
CA ALA A 396 0.94 24.68 -5.70
C ALA A 396 0.36 25.79 -6.59
N GLY A 397 0.99 26.97 -6.60
CA GLY A 397 0.64 28.05 -7.53
C GLY A 397 0.77 27.64 -9.00
N MET A 398 1.88 26.99 -9.36
CA MET A 398 2.07 26.47 -10.72
C MET A 398 1.04 25.37 -11.08
N MET A 399 0.71 24.49 -10.13
CA MET A 399 -0.31 23.45 -10.34
C MET A 399 -1.72 24.03 -10.51
N ASN A 400 -2.06 25.12 -9.81
CA ASN A 400 -3.33 25.81 -10.01
C ASN A 400 -3.48 26.35 -11.44
N ASN A 401 -2.38 26.82 -12.05
CA ASN A 401 -2.37 27.28 -13.45
C ASN A 401 -2.50 26.13 -14.48
N VAL A 402 -2.43 24.85 -14.06
CA VAL A 402 -2.71 23.72 -14.96
C VAL A 402 -4.23 23.53 -15.12
N VAL A 403 -5.01 23.95 -14.13
CA VAL A 403 -6.47 23.70 -14.05
C VAL A 403 -7.29 24.93 -14.48
N ASN A 404 -6.75 26.13 -14.30
CA ASN A 404 -7.36 27.40 -14.71
C ASN A 404 -6.78 27.86 -16.05
#